data_AF-A0A3D1BH26-F1
#
_entry.id   AF-A0A3D1BH26-F1
#
_cell.length_a   1.000
_cell.length_b   1.000
_cell.length_c   1.000
_cell.angle_alpha   90.00
_cell.angle_beta   90.00
_cell.angle_gamma   90.00
#
_symmetry.space_group_name_H-M   'P 1'
#
loop_
_entity.id
_entity.type
_entity.pdbx_description
1 polymer ?
#
loop_
_entity_poly.entity_id
_entity_poly.type
_entity_poly.pdbx_seq_one_letter_code
_entity_poly.pdbx_strand_id
1 'polypeptide(L)'
;MKMHARFSTWLQLGRRRETILGREVAAPWAAHASSRRFDHVVHRQVIAPILLAMTQRRTRSWTSTMDVLAPHELTEDDRTLLEAAHEAAKHAYAPYSGFQVGGAVRLACGTIVKGSNQENMAYPSGMCGERVAVFAAGAQHPVSKMTAVAIVSPSEKAIPEGFMPCGGCRQVLVEAERRQDQHLRILLQVRDEDVMIS
;
A
#
# COMPACT_ATOMS: atom_id res chain seq x y z
N MET A 1 -25.94 37.02 -29.53
CA MET A 1 -26.53 36.85 -28.17
C MET A 1 -25.48 36.19 -27.30
N LYS A 2 -24.60 36.96 -26.62
CA LYS A 2 -24.71 37.50 -25.24
C LYS A 2 -24.90 36.43 -24.13
N MET A 3 -23.77 36.22 -23.41
CA MET A 3 -23.56 35.84 -22.00
C MET A 3 -24.77 35.91 -21.06
N HIS A 4 -24.78 35.04 -20.03
CA HIS A 4 -24.77 35.50 -18.64
C HIS A 4 -24.27 34.42 -17.67
N ALA A 5 -23.06 34.66 -17.12
CA ALA A 5 -22.67 34.19 -15.80
C ALA A 5 -23.36 35.05 -14.74
N ARG A 6 -23.65 34.47 -13.56
CA ARG A 6 -24.05 35.23 -12.37
C ARG A 6 -23.16 34.87 -11.19
N PHE A 7 -22.23 35.79 -10.93
CA PHE A 7 -21.61 36.05 -9.64
C PHE A 7 -22.65 36.66 -8.69
N SER A 8 -22.59 36.32 -7.40
CA SER A 8 -23.02 37.22 -6.34
C SER A 8 -22.14 37.06 -5.09
N THR A 9 -21.48 38.17 -4.81
CA THR A 9 -20.53 38.53 -3.76
C THR A 9 -21.20 38.71 -2.40
N TRP A 10 -20.63 38.14 -1.34
CA TRP A 10 -20.77 38.51 0.09
C TRP A 10 -19.58 37.88 0.82
N LEU A 11 -18.84 38.44 1.77
CA LEU A 11 -18.64 39.78 2.32
C LEU A 11 -17.37 39.63 3.18
N GLN A 12 -16.35 40.46 2.99
CA GLN A 12 -15.26 40.61 3.97
C GLN A 12 -15.82 41.23 5.25
N LEU A 13 -15.55 40.62 6.40
CA LEU A 13 -15.54 41.14 7.78
C LEU A 13 -15.13 39.93 8.64
N GLY A 14 -14.24 39.93 9.62
CA GLY A 14 -13.57 40.95 10.38
C GLY A 14 -13.04 40.20 11.61
N ARG A 15 -11.73 40.23 11.84
CA ARG A 15 -11.06 39.62 12.99
C ARG A 15 -11.54 40.31 14.27
N ARG A 16 -12.30 39.65 15.15
CA ARG A 16 -12.48 40.10 16.55
C ARG A 16 -12.58 38.92 17.53
N ARG A 17 -11.78 39.04 18.58
CA ARG A 17 -11.84 38.23 19.81
C ARG A 17 -13.16 38.55 20.53
N GLU A 18 -13.88 37.53 20.95
CA GLU A 18 -14.96 37.70 21.91
C GLU A 18 -14.40 37.59 23.33
N THR A 19 -14.28 38.73 23.97
CA THR A 19 -14.25 38.90 25.43
C THR A 19 -15.71 39.05 25.86
N ILE A 20 -16.24 38.10 26.62
CA ILE A 20 -17.61 38.16 27.14
C ILE A 20 -17.55 38.45 28.65
N LEU A 21 -18.05 39.66 28.97
CA LEU A 21 -18.65 40.11 30.23
C LEU A 21 -17.76 40.17 31.48
N GLY A 22 -17.14 41.35 31.66
CA GLY A 22 -16.65 41.80 32.96
C GLY A 22 -17.79 42.00 33.96
N ARG A 23 -17.73 41.22 35.05
CA ARG A 23 -18.27 41.55 36.37
C ARG A 23 -17.42 40.79 37.41
N GLU A 24 -16.73 41.54 38.26
CA GLU A 24 -16.11 41.00 39.46
C GLU A 24 -17.22 40.54 40.42
N VAL A 25 -17.08 39.30 40.90
CA VAL A 25 -17.73 38.84 42.13
C VAL A 25 -16.69 38.05 42.91
N ALA A 26 -16.26 38.63 44.03
CA ALA A 26 -15.33 38.01 44.97
C ALA A 26 -15.93 36.71 45.51
N ALA A 27 -15.22 35.59 45.39
CA ALA A 27 -15.60 34.32 45.98
C ALA A 27 -15.11 34.24 47.43
N PRO A 28 -16.00 34.14 48.43
CA PRO A 28 -15.65 34.13 49.84
C PRO A 28 -15.49 32.68 50.33
N TRP A 29 -14.30 32.10 50.19
CA TRP A 29 -13.94 30.89 50.93
C TRP A 29 -12.42 30.72 51.10
N ALA A 30 -11.68 31.81 51.27
CA ALA A 30 -10.30 31.73 51.77
C ALA A 30 -10.32 31.64 53.30
N ALA A 31 -10.52 30.46 53.87
CA ALA A 31 -10.04 30.11 55.22
C ALA A 31 -10.27 28.62 55.51
N HIS A 32 -9.17 27.86 55.61
CA HIS A 32 -8.87 26.82 56.62
C HIS A 32 -7.83 25.85 56.04
N ALA A 33 -6.61 26.34 55.85
CA ALA A 33 -5.44 25.50 55.63
C ALA A 33 -4.96 24.97 56.99
N SER A 34 -5.47 23.81 57.42
CA SER A 34 -4.84 23.06 58.52
C SER A 34 -3.79 22.12 57.92
N SER A 35 -2.54 22.41 58.21
CA SER A 35 -1.37 21.61 57.86
C SER A 35 -1.49 20.17 58.38
N ARG A 36 -1.60 19.20 57.47
CA ARG A 36 -1.13 17.84 57.72
C ARG A 36 -0.06 17.51 56.67
N ARG A 37 1.19 17.50 57.11
CA ARG A 37 2.29 16.85 56.39
C ARG A 37 1.98 15.37 56.32
N PHE A 38 1.60 14.89 55.14
CA PHE A 38 1.79 13.49 54.81
C PHE A 38 3.14 13.38 54.10
N ASP A 39 4.17 13.20 54.91
CA ASP A 39 5.46 12.75 54.43
C ASP A 39 5.44 11.23 54.19
N HIS A 40 6.15 10.84 53.14
CA HIS A 40 6.82 9.55 52.93
C HIS A 40 6.16 8.42 52.07
N VAL A 41 6.71 8.31 50.84
CA VAL A 41 7.49 7.15 50.35
C VAL A 41 6.86 6.14 49.36
N VAL A 42 5.54 6.08 49.11
CA VAL A 42 5.02 4.96 48.28
C VAL A 42 4.96 5.24 46.77
N HIS A 43 5.01 6.49 46.31
CA HIS A 43 4.67 6.80 44.90
C HIS A 43 5.82 6.71 43.88
N ARG A 44 7.08 6.52 44.32
CA ARG A 44 8.26 6.62 43.44
C ARG A 44 8.85 5.28 42.98
N GLN A 45 8.48 4.17 43.62
CA GLN A 45 9.13 2.86 43.36
C GLN A 45 8.40 1.96 42.34
N VAL A 46 7.16 2.26 41.95
CA VAL A 46 6.38 1.41 41.02
C VAL A 46 6.28 1.99 39.60
N ILE A 47 6.35 3.32 39.45
CA ILE A 47 6.16 4.00 38.14
C ILE A 47 7.43 3.96 37.26
N ALA A 48 8.62 3.98 37.87
CA ALA A 48 9.89 4.03 37.15
C ALA A 48 10.17 2.82 36.22
N PRO A 49 9.93 1.55 36.61
CA PRO A 49 10.20 0.41 35.72
C PRO A 49 9.19 0.29 34.55
N ILE A 50 7.97 0.79 34.70
CA ILE A 50 6.95 0.78 33.63
C ILE A 50 7.31 1.81 32.55
N LEU A 51 7.76 3.02 32.93
CA LEU A 51 8.24 4.00 31.96
C LEU A 51 9.52 3.56 31.23
N LEU A 52 10.42 2.82 31.91
CA LEU A 52 11.66 2.32 31.31
C LEU A 52 11.41 1.19 30.29
N ALA A 53 10.41 0.34 30.53
CA ALA A 53 10.04 -0.73 29.59
C ALA A 53 9.36 -0.21 28.31
N MET A 54 8.64 0.93 28.38
CA MET A 54 7.95 1.53 27.22
C MET A 54 8.88 2.32 26.28
N THR A 55 10.17 2.44 26.59
CA THR A 55 11.15 3.20 25.79
C THR A 55 12.16 2.32 25.03
N GLN A 56 12.11 1.00 25.20
CA GLN A 56 12.98 0.09 24.46
C GLN A 56 12.49 -0.10 23.02
N ARG A 57 13.04 0.69 22.10
CA ARG A 57 12.86 0.53 20.65
C ARG A 57 13.37 -0.87 20.24
N ARG A 58 12.44 -1.77 19.92
CA ARG A 58 12.77 -3.08 19.34
C ARG A 58 13.02 -2.89 17.84
N THR A 59 14.27 -2.99 17.42
CA THR A 59 14.63 -2.99 16.00
C THR A 59 14.59 -4.42 15.48
N ARG A 60 13.92 -4.64 14.34
CA ARG A 60 14.03 -5.87 13.55
C ARG A 60 14.58 -5.49 12.18
N SER A 61 15.66 -6.12 11.77
CA SER A 61 16.23 -6.00 10.42
C SER A 61 15.87 -7.23 9.60
N TRP A 62 15.44 -7.01 8.37
CA TRP A 62 15.21 -8.06 7.37
C TRP A 62 16.05 -7.74 6.14
N THR A 63 16.69 -8.75 5.56
CA THR A 63 17.46 -8.65 4.32
C THR A 63 16.81 -9.57 3.30
N SER A 64 16.53 -9.05 2.11
CA SER A 64 16.05 -9.82 0.97
C SER A 64 17.09 -9.71 -0.15
N THR A 65 17.38 -10.83 -0.79
CA THR A 65 18.17 -10.87 -2.02
C THR A 65 17.19 -11.02 -3.18
N MET A 66 17.48 -10.40 -4.32
CA MET A 66 16.76 -10.62 -5.57
C MET A 66 17.81 -10.79 -6.66
N ASP A 67 17.60 -11.76 -7.54
CA ASP A 67 18.44 -11.96 -8.71
C ASP A 67 18.03 -10.96 -9.80
N VAL A 68 19.00 -10.45 -10.54
CA VAL A 68 18.78 -9.57 -11.69
C VAL A 68 19.39 -10.25 -12.89
N LEU A 69 18.55 -10.64 -13.85
CA LEU A 69 18.96 -11.40 -15.03
C LEU A 69 18.60 -10.63 -16.30
N ALA A 70 19.47 -10.67 -17.30
CA ALA A 70 19.13 -10.16 -18.62
C ALA A 70 18.07 -11.08 -19.27
N PRO A 71 17.19 -10.55 -20.15
CA PRO A 71 16.11 -11.35 -20.74
C PRO A 71 16.55 -12.63 -21.47
N HIS A 72 17.78 -12.66 -22.01
CA HIS A 72 18.33 -13.81 -22.71
C HIS A 72 18.90 -14.89 -21.79
N GLU A 73 19.04 -14.60 -20.49
CA GLU A 73 19.51 -15.55 -19.47
C GLU A 73 18.35 -16.29 -18.79
N LEU A 74 17.11 -15.92 -19.11
CA LEU A 74 15.91 -16.54 -18.56
C LEU A 74 15.73 -17.97 -19.07
N THR A 75 15.17 -18.81 -18.22
CA THR A 75 14.67 -20.12 -18.63
C THR A 75 13.50 -19.96 -19.60
N GLU A 76 13.26 -20.97 -20.44
CA GLU A 76 12.16 -20.94 -21.41
C GLU A 76 10.79 -20.76 -20.74
N ASP A 77 10.58 -21.41 -19.59
CA ASP A 77 9.33 -21.32 -18.82
C ASP A 77 9.11 -19.91 -18.25
N ASP A 78 10.19 -19.23 -17.85
CA ASP A 78 10.14 -17.87 -17.32
C ASP A 78 9.94 -16.85 -18.44
N ARG A 79 10.61 -17.04 -19.58
CA ARG A 79 10.41 -16.24 -20.78
C ARG A 79 8.97 -16.31 -21.26
N THR A 80 8.40 -17.51 -21.32
CA THR A 80 6.98 -17.71 -21.69
C THR A 80 6.02 -17.01 -20.72
N LEU A 81 6.31 -17.07 -19.41
CA LEU A 81 5.51 -16.41 -18.40
C LEU A 81 5.59 -14.88 -18.51
N LEU A 82 6.78 -14.34 -18.76
CA LEU A 82 7.04 -12.92 -18.93
C LEU A 82 6.37 -12.36 -20.18
N GLU A 83 6.48 -13.07 -21.31
CA GLU A 83 5.78 -12.75 -22.56
C GLU A 83 4.26 -12.72 -22.34
N ALA A 84 3.70 -13.68 -21.60
CA ALA A 84 2.28 -13.69 -21.28
C ALA A 84 1.86 -12.46 -20.45
N ALA A 85 2.71 -11.98 -19.53
CA ALA A 85 2.46 -10.76 -18.77
C ALA A 85 2.50 -9.52 -19.67
N HIS A 86 3.44 -9.43 -20.61
CA HIS A 86 3.49 -8.35 -21.61
C HIS A 86 2.26 -8.33 -22.51
N GLU A 87 1.81 -9.50 -22.99
CA GLU A 87 0.55 -9.61 -23.73
C GLU A 87 -0.65 -9.18 -22.89
N ALA A 88 -0.64 -9.45 -21.58
CA ALA A 88 -1.70 -8.98 -20.69
C ALA A 88 -1.70 -7.46 -20.57
N ALA A 89 -0.54 -6.82 -20.44
CA ALA A 89 -0.41 -5.36 -20.30
C ALA A 89 -1.05 -4.59 -21.46
N LYS A 90 -1.02 -5.15 -22.68
CA LYS A 90 -1.69 -4.57 -23.88
C LYS A 90 -3.21 -4.43 -23.72
N HIS A 91 -3.81 -5.21 -22.83
CA HIS A 91 -5.25 -5.22 -22.54
C HIS A 91 -5.59 -4.46 -21.24
N ALA A 92 -4.67 -3.68 -20.70
CA ALA A 92 -4.93 -2.84 -19.54
C ALA A 92 -5.97 -1.76 -19.84
N TYR A 93 -6.99 -1.64 -18.99
CA TYR A 93 -7.91 -0.51 -19.02
C TYR A 93 -7.40 0.54 -18.03
N ALA A 94 -6.63 1.50 -18.54
CA ALA A 94 -5.96 2.51 -17.71
C ALA A 94 -6.11 3.96 -18.24
N PRO A 95 -7.33 4.45 -18.53
CA PRO A 95 -7.52 5.78 -19.11
C PRO A 95 -7.23 6.93 -18.14
N TYR A 96 -7.23 6.70 -16.83
CA TYR A 96 -7.04 7.75 -15.83
C TYR A 96 -5.57 7.96 -15.51
N SER A 97 -4.80 6.89 -15.28
CA SER A 97 -3.35 7.01 -15.01
C SER A 97 -2.51 7.00 -16.29
N GLY A 98 -2.98 6.33 -17.35
CA GLY A 98 -2.15 5.97 -18.51
C GLY A 98 -0.99 5.05 -18.15
N PHE A 99 -1.07 4.32 -17.02
CA PHE A 99 -0.04 3.42 -16.52
C PHE A 99 -0.50 1.97 -16.68
N GLN A 100 0.06 1.27 -17.66
CA GLN A 100 -0.33 -0.10 -18.00
C GLN A 100 0.51 -1.10 -17.21
N VAL A 101 -0.14 -2.08 -16.61
CA VAL A 101 0.48 -3.17 -15.85
C VAL A 101 -0.13 -4.49 -16.29
N GLY A 102 0.73 -5.42 -16.68
CA GLY A 102 0.37 -6.80 -16.97
C GLY A 102 0.83 -7.73 -15.85
N GLY A 103 0.03 -8.75 -15.57
CA GLY A 103 0.34 -9.84 -14.66
C GLY A 103 0.04 -11.18 -15.33
N ALA A 104 0.87 -12.18 -15.08
CA ALA A 104 0.62 -13.55 -15.51
C ALA A 104 1.00 -14.52 -14.40
N VAL A 105 0.16 -15.52 -14.13
CA VAL A 105 0.36 -16.53 -13.10
C VAL A 105 0.54 -17.89 -13.75
N ARG A 106 1.65 -18.57 -13.46
CA ARG A 106 1.91 -19.96 -13.87
C ARG A 106 1.37 -20.93 -12.84
N LEU A 107 0.48 -21.81 -13.28
CA LEU A 107 -0.09 -22.87 -12.46
C LEU A 107 0.73 -24.16 -12.56
N ALA A 108 0.66 -25.02 -11.54
CA ALA A 108 1.35 -26.30 -11.51
C ALA A 108 0.92 -27.26 -12.64
N CYS A 109 -0.30 -27.08 -13.17
CA CYS A 109 -0.79 -27.79 -14.35
C CYS A 109 -0.27 -27.24 -15.69
N GLY A 110 0.67 -26.29 -15.68
CA GLY A 110 1.25 -25.66 -16.88
C GLY A 110 0.40 -24.54 -17.49
N THR A 111 -0.82 -24.32 -16.99
CA THR A 111 -1.69 -23.22 -17.47
C THR A 111 -1.15 -21.86 -17.00
N ILE A 112 -1.17 -20.87 -17.90
CA ILE A 112 -0.86 -19.47 -17.57
C ILE A 112 -2.14 -18.65 -17.59
N VAL A 113 -2.42 -17.97 -16.48
CA VAL A 113 -3.57 -17.08 -16.32
C VAL A 113 -3.10 -15.64 -16.36
N LYS A 114 -3.65 -14.87 -17.30
CA LYS A 114 -3.28 -13.47 -17.53
C LYS A 114 -4.23 -12.51 -16.80
N GLY A 115 -3.72 -11.35 -16.43
CA GLY A 115 -4.47 -10.24 -15.87
C GLY A 115 -3.80 -8.91 -16.18
N SER A 116 -4.58 -7.84 -16.25
CA SER A 116 -4.08 -6.49 -16.49
C SER A 116 -4.79 -5.52 -15.55
N ASN A 117 -4.19 -4.38 -15.27
CA ASN A 117 -4.87 -3.41 -14.42
C ASN A 117 -6.16 -2.91 -15.07
N GLN A 118 -7.20 -2.81 -14.24
CA GLN A 118 -8.54 -2.36 -14.63
C GLN A 118 -8.90 -1.17 -13.75
N GLU A 119 -8.89 0.02 -14.33
CA GLU A 119 -9.22 1.24 -13.60
C GLU A 119 -10.73 1.51 -13.57
N ASN A 120 -11.13 2.35 -12.63
CA ASN A 120 -12.50 2.80 -12.50
C ASN A 120 -12.51 4.27 -12.10
N MET A 121 -13.55 5.00 -12.51
CA MET A 121 -13.74 6.40 -12.12
C MET A 121 -13.75 6.56 -10.59
N ALA A 122 -14.33 5.59 -9.88
CA ALA A 122 -14.15 5.46 -8.44
C ALA A 122 -12.81 4.77 -8.17
N TYR A 123 -11.77 5.55 -7.87
CA TYR A 123 -10.39 5.04 -7.79
C TYR A 123 -10.20 3.81 -6.86
N PRO A 124 -10.88 3.69 -5.71
CA PRO A 124 -10.78 2.49 -4.88
C PRO A 124 -11.38 1.22 -5.50
N SER A 125 -12.20 1.35 -6.52
CA SER A 125 -12.86 0.24 -7.22
C SER A 125 -12.01 -0.36 -8.36
N GLY A 126 -10.86 0.25 -8.67
CA GLY A 126 -9.90 -0.32 -9.62
C GLY A 126 -9.08 -1.47 -9.04
N MET A 127 -8.46 -2.25 -9.92
CA MET A 127 -7.61 -3.39 -9.54
C MET A 127 -6.31 -3.40 -10.33
N CYS A 128 -5.20 -3.69 -9.65
CA CYS A 128 -3.87 -3.82 -10.27
C CYS A 128 -3.76 -5.14 -11.06
N GLY A 129 -2.87 -5.20 -12.06
CA GLY A 129 -2.73 -6.37 -12.93
C GLY A 129 -2.36 -7.65 -12.18
N GLU A 130 -1.55 -7.54 -11.13
CA GLU A 130 -1.17 -8.65 -10.25
C GLU A 130 -2.40 -9.28 -9.59
N ARG A 131 -3.28 -8.43 -9.03
CA ARG A 131 -4.48 -8.89 -8.33
C ARG A 131 -5.49 -9.49 -9.29
N VAL A 132 -5.65 -8.90 -10.48
CA VAL A 132 -6.50 -9.48 -11.53
C VAL A 132 -6.01 -10.88 -11.91
N ALA A 133 -4.70 -11.06 -12.16
CA ALA A 133 -4.14 -12.35 -12.53
C ALA A 133 -4.27 -13.41 -11.42
N VAL A 134 -3.92 -13.06 -10.17
CA VAL A 134 -3.98 -13.98 -9.02
C VAL A 134 -5.43 -14.37 -8.70
N PHE A 135 -6.36 -13.43 -8.70
CA PHE A 135 -7.76 -13.74 -8.42
C PHE A 135 -8.41 -14.53 -9.56
N ALA A 136 -8.10 -14.21 -10.82
CA ALA A 136 -8.54 -15.02 -11.94
C ALA A 136 -8.02 -16.46 -11.84
N ALA A 137 -6.74 -16.63 -11.51
CA ALA A 137 -6.13 -17.95 -11.33
C ALA A 137 -6.82 -18.75 -10.22
N GLY A 138 -7.04 -18.13 -9.05
CA GLY A 138 -7.70 -18.79 -7.93
C GLY A 138 -9.18 -19.09 -8.18
N ALA A 139 -9.88 -18.27 -8.96
CA ALA A 139 -11.29 -18.47 -9.29
C ALA A 139 -11.51 -19.51 -10.39
N GLN A 140 -10.68 -19.50 -11.44
CA GLN A 140 -10.82 -20.38 -12.60
C GLN A 140 -10.16 -21.74 -12.38
N HIS A 141 -9.12 -21.82 -11.54
CA HIS A 141 -8.33 -23.02 -11.31
C HIS A 141 -8.10 -23.29 -9.81
N PRO A 142 -9.17 -23.51 -9.01
CA PRO A 142 -9.08 -23.56 -7.55
C PRO A 142 -8.24 -24.71 -6.97
N VAL A 143 -7.97 -25.76 -7.77
CA VAL A 143 -7.21 -26.95 -7.34
C VAL A 143 -5.73 -26.86 -7.74
N SER A 144 -5.38 -26.01 -8.71
CA SER A 144 -4.02 -25.93 -9.23
C SER A 144 -3.22 -24.87 -8.50
N LYS A 145 -2.07 -25.26 -7.93
CA LYS A 145 -1.20 -24.34 -7.19
C LYS A 145 -0.56 -23.32 -8.13
N MET A 146 -0.43 -22.09 -7.68
CA MET A 146 0.33 -21.02 -8.34
C MET A 146 1.81 -21.19 -8.01
N THR A 147 2.66 -21.31 -9.03
CA THR A 147 4.09 -21.59 -8.88
C THR A 147 4.96 -20.37 -9.13
N ALA A 148 4.53 -19.48 -10.02
CA ALA A 148 5.21 -18.22 -10.30
C ALA A 148 4.21 -17.16 -10.78
N VAL A 149 4.60 -15.89 -10.63
CA VAL A 149 3.90 -14.73 -11.18
C VAL A 149 4.91 -13.81 -11.87
N ALA A 150 4.62 -13.39 -13.09
CA ALA A 150 5.34 -12.30 -13.75
C ALA A 150 4.49 -11.03 -13.73
N ILE A 151 5.12 -9.90 -13.47
CA ILE A 151 4.49 -8.59 -13.39
C ILE A 151 5.34 -7.64 -14.23
N VAL A 152 4.69 -6.98 -15.18
CA VAL A 152 5.39 -6.12 -16.14
C VAL A 152 4.69 -4.80 -16.32
N SER A 153 5.45 -3.78 -16.73
CA SER A 153 4.90 -2.54 -17.23
C SER A 153 5.65 -2.09 -18.49
N PRO A 154 4.98 -1.93 -19.65
CA PRO A 154 5.57 -1.34 -20.84
C PRO A 154 5.54 0.20 -20.81
N SER A 155 5.06 0.81 -19.71
CA SER A 155 4.85 2.24 -19.62
C SER A 155 6.15 3.01 -19.50
N GLU A 156 6.32 4.08 -20.28
CA GLU A 156 7.46 5.00 -20.13
C GLU A 156 7.49 5.72 -18.78
N LYS A 157 6.35 5.75 -18.07
CA LYS A 157 6.26 6.31 -16.72
C LYS A 157 6.79 5.34 -15.65
N ALA A 158 7.06 4.08 -16.00
CA ALA A 158 7.59 3.10 -15.06
C ALA A 158 9.09 3.36 -14.83
N ILE A 159 9.47 3.39 -13.56
CA ILE A 159 10.86 3.56 -13.13
C ILE A 159 11.33 2.16 -12.72
N PRO A 160 12.33 1.57 -13.41
CA PRO A 160 12.81 0.21 -13.16
C PRO A 160 13.14 -0.06 -11.69
N GLU A 161 13.91 0.83 -11.06
CA GLU A 161 14.34 0.70 -9.66
C GLU A 161 13.19 0.90 -8.65
N GLY A 162 12.07 1.48 -9.10
CA GLY A 162 10.88 1.74 -8.30
C GLY A 162 9.70 0.84 -8.61
N PHE A 163 9.81 -0.04 -9.61
CA PHE A 163 8.70 -0.86 -10.09
C PHE A 163 8.52 -2.07 -9.18
N MET A 164 7.74 -1.87 -8.12
CA MET A 164 7.44 -2.91 -7.13
C MET A 164 5.93 -3.05 -6.93
N PRO A 165 5.42 -4.26 -6.62
CA PRO A 165 4.00 -4.45 -6.33
C PRO A 165 3.55 -3.52 -5.20
N CYS A 166 2.37 -2.92 -5.35
CA CYS A 166 1.81 -2.05 -4.32
C CYS A 166 1.48 -2.85 -3.04
N GLY A 167 1.28 -2.16 -1.90
CA GLY A 167 1.02 -2.83 -0.61
C GLY A 167 -0.16 -3.80 -0.64
N GLY A 168 -1.24 -3.47 -1.37
CA GLY A 168 -2.38 -4.37 -1.55
C GLY A 168 -2.05 -5.61 -2.37
N CYS A 169 -1.25 -5.49 -3.43
CA CYS A 169 -0.79 -6.63 -4.22
C CYS A 169 0.12 -7.53 -3.39
N ARG A 170 1.03 -6.97 -2.59
CA ARG A 170 1.91 -7.75 -1.71
C ARG A 170 1.12 -8.60 -0.71
N GLN A 171 0.05 -8.04 -0.13
CA GLN A 171 -0.82 -8.82 0.77
C GLN A 171 -1.51 -9.97 0.05
N VAL A 172 -1.97 -9.75 -1.19
CA VAL A 172 -2.59 -10.80 -2.01
C VAL A 172 -1.60 -11.89 -2.38
N LEU A 173 -0.37 -11.54 -2.76
CA LEU A 173 0.68 -12.50 -3.10
C LEU A 173 1.07 -13.37 -1.89
N VAL A 174 1.30 -12.75 -0.73
CA VAL A 174 1.61 -13.48 0.52
C VAL A 174 0.46 -14.38 0.96
N GLU A 175 -0.79 -13.91 0.85
CA GLU A 175 -1.96 -14.73 1.15
C GLU A 175 -2.09 -15.90 0.17
N ALA A 176 -1.81 -15.67 -1.12
CA ALA A 176 -1.81 -16.72 -2.13
C ALA A 176 -0.82 -17.82 -1.77
N GLU A 177 0.44 -17.48 -1.43
CA GLU A 177 1.45 -18.44 -0.97
C GLU A 177 1.00 -19.23 0.26
N ARG A 178 0.48 -18.54 1.28
CA ARG A 178 0.06 -19.15 2.55
C ARG A 178 -1.09 -20.12 2.37
N ARG A 179 -2.08 -19.78 1.53
CA ARG A 179 -3.27 -20.63 1.34
C ARG A 179 -2.97 -21.96 0.67
N GLN A 180 -1.91 -22.02 -0.14
CA GLN A 180 -1.55 -23.23 -0.89
C GLN A 180 -0.30 -23.94 -0.33
N ASP A 181 0.34 -23.36 0.70
CA ASP A 181 1.62 -23.80 1.25
C ASP A 181 2.65 -24.08 0.16
N GLN A 182 2.85 -23.08 -0.72
CA GLN A 182 3.76 -23.14 -1.86
C GLN A 182 4.33 -21.75 -2.11
N HIS A 183 5.66 -21.67 -2.19
CA HIS A 183 6.37 -20.46 -2.58
C HIS A 183 5.96 -20.01 -3.98
N LEU A 184 5.63 -18.74 -4.11
CA LEU A 184 5.22 -18.09 -5.36
C LEU A 184 6.38 -17.23 -5.84
N ARG A 185 7.14 -17.75 -6.81
CA ARG A 185 8.26 -17.00 -7.38
C ARG A 185 7.75 -15.78 -8.16
N ILE A 186 8.39 -14.63 -7.98
CA ILE A 186 7.98 -13.35 -8.56
C ILE A 186 9.02 -12.91 -9.59
N LEU A 187 8.57 -12.55 -10.79
CA LEU A 187 9.37 -11.91 -11.83
C LEU A 187 8.82 -10.50 -12.05
N LEU A 188 9.71 -9.50 -12.06
CA LEU A 188 9.37 -8.11 -12.31
C LEU A 188 10.20 -7.58 -13.48
N GLN A 189 9.55 -6.92 -14.43
CA GLN A 189 10.25 -6.26 -15.52
C GLN A 189 9.57 -4.95 -15.92
N VAL A 190 10.38 -3.95 -16.23
CA VAL A 190 9.92 -2.73 -16.89
C VAL A 190 10.40 -2.75 -18.33
N ARG A 191 9.49 -2.55 -19.28
CA ARG A 191 9.79 -2.57 -20.72
C ARG A 191 10.60 -3.84 -21.08
N ASP A 192 11.73 -3.67 -21.76
CA ASP A 192 12.65 -4.74 -22.17
C ASP A 192 13.93 -4.77 -21.32
N GLU A 193 13.90 -4.22 -20.12
CA GLU A 193 15.06 -4.16 -19.21
C GLU A 193 15.31 -5.49 -18.49
N ASP A 194 16.32 -5.52 -17.62
CA ASP A 194 16.63 -6.70 -16.83
C ASP A 194 15.45 -7.10 -15.93
N VAL A 195 15.37 -8.41 -15.68
CA VAL A 195 14.29 -9.02 -14.92
C VAL A 195 14.74 -9.24 -13.50
N MET A 196 14.02 -8.65 -12.56
CA MET A 196 14.21 -8.92 -11.13
C MET A 196 13.42 -10.15 -10.72
N ILE A 197 14.08 -11.07 -10.02
CA ILE A 197 13.51 -12.35 -9.61
C ILE A 197 13.68 -12.52 -8.09
N SER A 198 12.60 -12.92 -7.42
CA SER A 198 12.59 -13.25 -5.99
C SER A 198 13.17 -14.62 -5.68
#